data_AF-A0A3M1GRA7-F1
#
_entry.id   AF-A0A3M1GRA7-F1
#
_cell.length_a   1.000
_cell.length_b   1.000
_cell.length_c   1.000
_cell.angle_alpha   90.00
_cell.angle_beta   90.00
_cell.angle_gamma   90.00
#
_symmetry.space_group_name_H-M   'P 1'
#
loop_
_entity.id
_entity.type
_entity.pdbx_description
1 polymer ?
#
loop_
_entity_poly.entity_id
_entity_poly.type
_entity_poly.pdbx_seq_one_letter_code
_entity_poly.pdbx_strand_id
1 'polypeptide(L)' 'SVASYLDFELDLDMLKKLNEVYVDARYPGEFGLLPYTGPTLADAQSFYEFARDFLTKVQEQLEESRST' A
#
# COMPACT_ATOMS: atom_id res chain seq x y z
N SER A 1 5.10 15.64 2.72
CA SER A 1 5.00 14.18 2.43
C SER A 1 3.53 13.80 2.55
N VAL A 2 3.02 12.74 1.91
CA VAL A 2 1.61 12.32 2.14
C VAL A 2 1.33 12.10 3.63
N ALA A 3 2.34 11.63 4.38
CA ALA A 3 2.27 11.44 5.82
C ALA A 3 1.99 12.72 6.62
N SER A 4 2.25 13.93 6.08
CA SER A 4 1.95 15.18 6.80
C SER A 4 0.47 15.59 6.74
N TYR A 5 -0.35 14.85 6.00
CA TYR A 5 -1.80 15.07 5.88
C TYR A 5 -2.61 13.98 6.60
N LEU A 6 -1.94 13.03 7.25
CA LEU A 6 -2.60 11.92 7.94
C LEU A 6 -2.56 12.17 9.43
N ASP A 7 -3.72 12.03 10.08
CA ASP A 7 -3.83 12.18 11.54
C ASP A 7 -3.55 10.86 12.29
N PHE A 8 -3.00 9.87 11.57
CA PHE A 8 -2.64 8.56 12.08
C PHE A 8 -1.26 8.12 11.59
N GLU A 9 -0.62 7.24 12.34
CA GLU A 9 0.66 6.66 11.97
C GLU A 9 0.52 5.70 10.78
N LEU A 10 1.39 5.88 9.78
CA LEU A 10 1.43 5.08 8.56
C LEU A 10 2.69 4.21 8.56
N ASP A 11 2.51 2.90 8.37
CA ASP A 11 3.62 2.00 8.09
C ASP A 11 4.17 2.26 6.68
N LEU A 12 5.21 3.10 6.62
CA LEU A 12 5.86 3.50 5.37
C LEU A 12 6.63 2.35 4.71
N ASP A 13 7.11 1.38 5.50
CA ASP A 13 7.83 0.22 4.96
C ASP A 13 6.85 -0.72 4.25
N MET A 14 5.68 -0.95 4.84
CA MET A 14 4.60 -1.70 4.19
C MET A 14 4.10 -1.00 2.92
N LEU A 15 3.92 0.32 2.97
CA LEU A 15 3.54 1.09 1.78
C LEU A 15 4.58 0.98 0.66
N LYS A 16 5.87 1.06 1.00
CA LYS A 16 6.96 0.95 0.03
C LYS A 16 6.99 -0.43 -0.63
N LYS A 17 6.88 -1.51 0.16
CA LYS A 17 6.80 -2.89 -0.34
C LYS A 17 5.60 -3.09 -1.26
N LEU A 18 4.43 -2.57 -0.88
CA LEU A 18 3.23 -2.66 -1.72
C LEU A 18 3.42 -1.94 -3.07
N ASN A 19 4.08 -0.78 -3.07
CA ASN A 19 4.39 -0.05 -4.29
C ASN A 19 5.38 -0.81 -5.19
N GLU A 20 6.41 -1.44 -4.62
CA GLU A 20 7.34 -2.30 -5.37
C GLU A 20 6.60 -3.46 -6.04
N VAL A 21 5.75 -4.18 -5.29
CA VAL A 21 4.91 -5.25 -5.83
C VAL A 21 4.01 -4.76 -6.96
N TYR A 22 3.42 -3.56 -6.83
CA TYR A 22 2.60 -2.97 -7.89
C TYR A 22 3.40 -2.66 -9.16
N VAL A 23 4.59 -2.07 -9.03
CA VAL A 23 5.48 -1.76 -10.16
C VAL A 23 5.90 -3.04 -10.85
N ASP A 24 6.36 -4.04 -10.10
CA ASP A 24 6.84 -5.31 -10.64
C ASP A 24 5.74 -6.08 -11.37
N ALA A 25 4.53 -6.12 -10.81
CA ALA A 25 3.38 -6.77 -11.44
C ALA A 25 2.94 -6.06 -12.74
N ARG A 26 3.12 -4.74 -12.82
CA ARG A 26 2.71 -3.93 -13.97
C ARG A 26 3.77 -3.89 -15.08
N TYR A 27 5.05 -4.02 -14.74
CA TYR A 27 6.18 -3.92 -15.67
C TYR A 27 7.11 -5.14 -15.62
N PRO A 28 6.59 -6.37 -15.81
CA PRO A 28 7.40 -7.59 -15.68
C PRO A 28 8.54 -7.70 -16.70
N GLY A 29 8.44 -7.00 -17.84
CA GLY A 29 9.43 -7.02 -18.91
C GLY A 29 10.63 -6.09 -18.71
N GLU A 30 10.55 -5.09 -17.81
CA GLU A 30 11.66 -4.15 -17.57
C GLU A 30 12.75 -4.75 -16.65
N PHE A 31 12.44 -5.82 -15.92
CA PHE A 31 13.34 -6.45 -14.96
C PHE A 31 14.14 -7.67 -15.49
N GLY A 32 14.01 -7.98 -16.80
CA GLY A 32 14.88 -8.90 -17.54
C GLY A 32 15.11 -10.29 -16.91
N LEU A 33 14.40 -11.33 -17.42
CA LEU A 33 14.70 -12.76 -17.24
C LEU A 33 14.98 -13.28 -15.82
N LEU A 34 14.73 -12.51 -14.75
CA LEU A 34 14.79 -13.02 -13.39
C LEU A 34 13.54 -13.87 -13.13
N PRO A 35 13.67 -15.00 -12.43
CA PRO A 35 12.50 -15.76 -11.98
C PRO A 35 11.71 -14.85 -11.05
N TYR A 36 10.54 -14.41 -11.51
CA TYR A 36 9.62 -13.59 -10.72
C TYR A 36 9.21 -14.37 -9.47
N THR A 37 9.83 -14.08 -8.34
CA THR A 37 9.36 -14.54 -7.03
C THR A 37 8.38 -13.50 -6.52
N GLY A 38 7.16 -13.52 -7.08
CA GLY A 38 6.08 -12.69 -6.59
C GLY A 38 5.78 -12.95 -5.10
N PRO A 39 4.95 -12.08 -4.48
CA PRO A 39 4.59 -12.23 -3.08
C PRO A 39 3.95 -13.60 -2.81
N THR A 40 4.18 -14.14 -1.61
CA THR A 40 3.49 -15.34 -1.15
C THR A 40 2.01 -15.05 -0.90
N LEU A 41 1.19 -16.08 -0.70
CA LEU A 41 -0.21 -15.91 -0.30
C LEU A 41 -0.33 -15.11 1.01
N ALA A 42 0.57 -15.36 1.97
CA ALA A 42 0.61 -14.65 3.24
C ALA A 42 0.94 -13.16 3.03
N ASP A 43 1.94 -12.85 2.19
CA ASP A 43 2.28 -11.47 1.85
C ASP A 43 1.08 -10.76 1.17
N ALA A 44 0.42 -11.43 0.23
CA ALA A 44 -0.76 -10.90 -0.44
C ALA A 44 -1.91 -10.59 0.53
N GLN A 45 -2.12 -11.44 1.54
CA GLN A 45 -3.10 -11.20 2.60
C GLN A 45 -2.72 -9.98 3.45
N SER A 46 -1.45 -9.89 3.88
CA SER A 46 -0.98 -8.74 4.67
C SER A 46 -1.07 -7.43 3.89
N PHE A 47 -0.76 -7.43 2.60
CA PHE A 47 -0.92 -6.24 1.75
C PHE A 47 -2.38 -5.82 1.61
N TYR A 48 -3.30 -6.78 1.45
CA TYR A 48 -4.72 -6.50 1.36
C TYR A 48 -5.26 -5.90 2.65
N GLU A 49 -4.93 -6.49 3.80
CA GLU A 49 -5.35 -6.00 5.11
C GLU A 49 -4.81 -4.59 5.37
N PHE A 50 -3.52 -4.36 5.10
CA PHE A 50 -2.92 -3.04 5.19
C PHE A 50 -3.64 -2.00 4.31
N ALA A 51 -3.90 -2.32 3.04
CA ALA A 51 -4.53 -1.39 2.11
C ALA A 51 -5.99 -1.08 2.50
N ARG A 52 -6.73 -2.10 2.98
CA ARG A 52 -8.09 -1.93 3.47
C ARG A 52 -8.10 -1.01 4.70
N ASP A 53 -7.25 -1.28 5.68
CA ASP A 53 -7.21 -0.53 6.93
C ASP A 53 -6.75 0.91 6.69
N PHE A 54 -5.80 1.12 5.76
CA PHE A 54 -5.40 2.46 5.31
C PHE A 54 -6.56 3.22 4.66
N LEU A 55 -7.28 2.59 3.73
CA LEU A 55 -8.42 3.22 3.06
C LEU A 55 -9.50 3.63 4.05
N THR A 56 -9.86 2.75 4.99
CA THR A 56 -10.85 3.04 6.05
C THR A 56 -10.44 4.27 6.86
N LYS A 57 -9.20 4.32 7.35
CA LYS A 57 -8.71 5.48 8.14
C LYS A 57 -8.73 6.79 7.36
N VAL A 58 -8.36 6.76 6.08
CA VAL A 58 -8.42 7.95 5.22
C VAL A 58 -9.87 8.39 5.02
N GLN A 59 -10.81 7.45 4.82
CA GLN A 59 -12.23 7.77 4.67
C GLN A 59 -12.80 8.40 5.94
N GLU A 60 -12.52 7.82 7.10
CA GLU A 60 -12.93 8.36 8.41
C GLU A 60 -12.42 9.79 8.60
N GLN A 61 -11.13 10.02 8.37
CA GLN A 61 -10.53 11.36 8.49
C GLN A 61 -11.16 12.39 7.53
N LEU A 62 -11.47 11.97 6.29
CA LEU A 62 -12.13 12.83 5.30
C LEU A 62 -13.59 13.13 5.66
N GLU A 63 -14.29 12.21 6.31
CA GLU A 63 -15.65 12.43 6.81
C GLU A 63 -15.66 13.40 8.00
N GLU A 64 -14.76 13.22 8.96
CA GLU A 64 -14.58 14.13 10.11
C GLU A 64 -14.27 15.56 9.65
N SER A 65 -13.39 15.70 8.65
CA SER A 65 -13.03 16.98 8.04
C SER A 65 -14.19 17.68 7.31
N ARG A 66 -15.22 16.94 6.89
CA ARG A 66 -16.42 17.50 6.22
C ARG A 66 -17.55 17.87 7.17
N SER A 67 -17.52 17.32 8.38
CA SER A 67 -18.51 17.60 9.44
C SER A 67 -18.15 18.80 10.33
N THR A 68 -16.97 19.40 10.10
CA THR A 68 -16.46 20.60 10.78
C THR A 68 -16.50 21.80 9.84
#